data_AF-A0A852Z9X3-F1
#
_entry.id   AF-A0A852Z9X3-F1
#
_cell.length_a   1.000
_cell.length_b   1.000
_cell.length_c   1.000
_cell.angle_alpha   90.00
_cell.angle_beta   90.00
_cell.angle_gamma   90.00
#
_symmetry.space_group_name_H-M   'P 1'
#
loop_
_entity.id
_entity.type
_entity.pdbx_description
1 polymer ?
#
loop_
_entity_poly.entity_id
_entity_poly.type
_entity_poly.pdbx_seq_one_letter_code
_entity_poly.pdbx_strand_id
1 'polypeptide(L)'
;MAEVAATNHPDHPDHPEPASEPASARPGDRATGPDAPRPAVVEPHLAGRRVVLIAVDEEKGTAHYTHGHRAASDVLVDPEGVPVVQVAPERSWQAWRKRGTGRCPEAFPWPADLVWVA
;
A
#
# COMPACT_ATOMS: atom_id res chain seq x y z
N MET A 1 29.37 -27.22 -53.32
CA MET A 1 30.13 -26.80 -52.12
C MET A 1 29.65 -27.70 -50.99
N ALA A 2 30.34 -28.82 -50.79
CA ALA A 2 31.30 -29.06 -49.69
C ALA A 2 30.57 -29.35 -48.37
N GLU A 3 30.93 -30.28 -47.49
CA GLU A 3 31.81 -31.45 -47.43
C GLU A 3 31.66 -31.93 -45.95
N VAL A 4 31.80 -33.24 -45.68
CA VAL A 4 32.23 -33.89 -44.40
C VAL A 4 31.48 -33.57 -43.09
N ALA A 5 31.48 -34.37 -42.02
CA ALA A 5 31.75 -35.77 -41.71
C ALA A 5 31.36 -35.96 -40.23
N ALA A 6 31.14 -37.21 -39.85
CA ALA A 6 31.48 -37.82 -38.56
C ALA A 6 30.86 -37.33 -37.23
N THR A 7 30.25 -38.31 -36.56
CA THR A 7 30.48 -38.67 -35.14
C THR A 7 30.12 -37.66 -34.07
N ASN A 8 29.09 -37.98 -33.27
CA ASN A 8 29.26 -38.09 -31.82
C ASN A 8 28.09 -38.84 -31.18
N HIS A 9 28.40 -39.91 -30.45
CA HIS A 9 27.67 -40.32 -29.25
C HIS A 9 28.54 -39.87 -28.07
N PRO A 10 27.96 -39.28 -27.01
CA PRO A 10 27.97 -40.01 -25.74
C PRO A 10 26.73 -39.79 -24.85
N ASP A 11 26.33 -40.88 -24.20
CA ASP A 11 26.02 -41.04 -22.78
C ASP A 11 25.74 -39.77 -21.92
N HIS A 12 24.47 -39.56 -21.52
CA HIS A 12 24.04 -39.39 -20.11
C HIS A 12 22.50 -39.20 -20.02
N PRO A 13 21.82 -39.68 -18.96
CA PRO A 13 20.38 -39.55 -18.78
C PRO A 13 20.04 -38.24 -18.04
N ASP A 14 19.27 -37.35 -18.66
CA ASP A 14 18.68 -36.20 -17.98
C ASP A 14 17.15 -36.34 -17.95
N HIS A 15 16.66 -36.76 -16.79
CA HIS A 15 15.30 -36.51 -16.30
C HIS A 15 15.43 -35.24 -15.44
N PRO A 16 14.50 -34.26 -15.36
CA PRO A 16 13.06 -34.31 -15.69
C PRO A 16 12.50 -33.06 -16.42
N GLU A 17 11.33 -33.17 -17.03
CA GLU A 17 10.40 -32.01 -17.06
C GLU A 17 9.08 -32.48 -16.44
N PRO A 18 8.82 -32.24 -15.15
CA PRO A 18 7.47 -32.40 -14.64
C PRO A 18 6.66 -31.23 -15.20
N ALA A 19 5.57 -31.58 -15.89
CA ALA A 19 4.55 -30.66 -16.37
C ALA A 19 4.33 -29.54 -15.35
N SER A 20 4.75 -28.32 -15.70
CA SER A 20 4.30 -27.13 -15.01
C SER A 20 2.82 -26.97 -15.36
N GLU A 21 1.96 -27.63 -14.59
CA GLU A 21 0.57 -27.23 -14.44
C GLU A 21 0.56 -25.70 -14.30
N PRO A 22 -0.28 -24.96 -15.05
CA PRO A 22 -0.43 -23.54 -14.78
C PRO A 22 -0.98 -23.46 -13.36
N ALA A 23 -0.11 -23.04 -12.44
CA ALA A 23 -0.46 -22.76 -11.07
C ALA A 23 -1.70 -21.87 -11.14
N SER A 24 -2.85 -22.48 -10.83
CA SER A 24 -4.09 -21.77 -10.59
C SER A 24 -3.75 -20.75 -9.51
N ALA A 25 -3.54 -19.51 -9.95
CA ALA A 25 -3.25 -18.38 -9.11
C ALA A 25 -4.44 -18.25 -8.15
N ARG A 26 -4.31 -18.85 -6.97
CA ARG A 26 -5.21 -18.62 -5.87
C ARG A 26 -5.20 -17.10 -5.63
N PRO A 27 -6.35 -16.41 -5.68
CA PRO A 27 -6.39 -14.99 -5.38
C PRO A 27 -6.24 -14.86 -3.86
N GLY A 28 -5.00 -14.78 -3.37
CA GLY A 28 -4.74 -14.75 -1.94
C GLY A 28 -3.39 -14.18 -1.51
N ASP A 29 -2.43 -13.95 -2.42
CA ASP A 29 -1.06 -13.60 -2.01
C ASP A 29 -0.45 -12.45 -2.83
N ARG A 30 -1.16 -11.32 -2.92
CA ARG A 30 -0.62 -10.14 -3.61
C ARG A 30 -0.80 -8.86 -2.81
N ALA A 31 -0.21 -8.81 -1.60
CA ALA A 31 0.24 -7.57 -0.97
C ALA A 31 1.00 -7.84 0.35
N THR A 32 2.23 -8.35 0.28
CA THR A 32 3.13 -8.29 1.45
C THR A 32 4.56 -7.98 1.01
N GLY A 33 4.70 -6.92 0.22
CA GLY A 33 5.96 -6.18 0.14
C GLY A 33 6.03 -5.17 1.30
N PRO A 34 7.24 -4.72 1.71
CA PRO A 34 7.39 -3.61 2.67
C PRO A 34 6.74 -2.30 2.19
N ASP A 35 6.38 -2.22 0.91
CA ASP A 35 5.80 -1.06 0.22
C ASP A 35 4.29 -1.18 -0.08
N ALA A 36 3.63 -2.23 0.41
CA ALA A 36 2.17 -2.34 0.27
C ALA A 36 1.48 -1.31 1.18
N PRO A 37 0.42 -0.62 0.72
CA PRO A 37 -0.27 0.36 1.54
C PRO A 37 -0.84 -0.32 2.79
N ARG A 38 -0.48 0.21 3.95
CA ARG A 38 -0.85 -0.37 5.26
C ARG A 38 -1.96 0.46 5.90
N PRO A 39 -2.92 -0.17 6.59
CA PRO A 39 -3.88 0.55 7.41
C PRO A 39 -3.16 1.42 8.43
N ALA A 40 -3.67 2.62 8.68
CA ALA A 40 -3.07 3.53 9.64
C ALA A 40 -3.07 2.95 11.07
N VAL A 41 -4.07 2.12 11.40
CA VAL A 41 -4.18 1.47 12.72
C VAL A 41 -3.00 0.57 13.08
N VAL A 42 -2.21 0.08 12.10
CA VAL A 42 -1.03 -0.76 12.37
C VAL A 42 0.29 0.01 12.32
N GLU A 43 0.27 1.30 12.00
CA GLU A 43 1.47 2.11 11.84
C GLU A 43 1.84 2.82 13.15
N PRO A 44 3.03 2.57 13.72
CA PRO A 44 3.41 3.12 15.03
C PRO A 44 3.69 4.63 15.00
N HIS A 45 4.03 5.18 13.83
CA HIS A 45 4.36 6.59 13.63
C HIS A 45 3.72 7.11 12.34
N LEU A 46 2.51 7.65 12.48
CA LEU A 46 1.71 8.19 11.40
C LEU A 46 1.94 9.68 11.18
N ALA A 47 2.20 10.42 12.24
CA ALA A 47 2.34 11.88 12.14
C ALA A 47 3.38 12.26 11.06
N GLY A 48 2.92 13.02 10.07
CA GLY A 48 3.69 13.49 8.92
C GLY A 48 3.80 12.54 7.73
N ARG A 49 3.30 11.30 7.82
CA ARG A 49 3.24 10.34 6.70
C ARG A 49 2.26 10.81 5.63
N ARG A 50 2.52 10.42 4.38
CA ARG A 50 1.55 10.54 3.29
C ARG A 50 0.49 9.47 3.47
N VAL A 51 -0.76 9.85 3.25
CA VAL A 51 -1.89 8.95 3.43
C VAL A 51 -2.86 9.03 2.26
N VAL A 52 -3.57 7.94 2.05
CA VAL A 52 -4.76 7.85 1.19
C VAL A 52 -5.97 7.77 2.11
N LEU A 53 -6.96 8.62 1.84
CA LEU A 53 -8.25 8.57 2.54
C LEU A 53 -9.20 7.71 1.73
N ILE A 54 -9.86 6.78 2.40
CA ILE A 54 -10.88 5.91 1.82
C ILE A 54 -12.24 6.43 2.29
N ALA A 55 -13.13 6.70 1.34
CA ALA A 55 -14.54 7.00 1.60
C ALA A 55 -15.38 5.87 1.00
N VAL A 56 -16.19 5.21 1.83
CA VAL A 56 -17.07 4.11 1.38
C VAL A 56 -18.47 4.67 1.19
N ASP A 57 -19.02 4.52 -0.01
CA ASP A 57 -20.43 4.75 -0.32
C ASP A 57 -21.15 3.40 -0.15
N GLU A 58 -21.80 3.21 1.00
CA GLU A 58 -22.49 1.97 1.34
C GLU A 58 -23.70 1.70 0.46
N GLU A 59 -24.38 2.75 -0.01
CA GLU A 59 -25.56 2.63 -0.87
C GLU A 59 -25.20 2.07 -2.24
N LYS A 60 -24.04 2.46 -2.77
CA LYS A 60 -23.53 1.99 -4.08
C LYS A 60 -22.55 0.82 -3.96
N GLY A 61 -22.11 0.49 -2.75
CA GLY A 61 -21.05 -0.49 -2.52
C GLY A 61 -19.71 -0.11 -3.17
N THR A 62 -19.41 1.18 -3.26
CA THR A 62 -18.19 1.69 -3.93
C THR A 62 -17.26 2.41 -2.95
N ALA A 63 -15.95 2.32 -3.18
CA ALA A 63 -14.95 3.05 -2.41
C ALA A 63 -14.26 4.10 -3.26
N HIS A 64 -14.12 5.31 -2.71
CA HIS A 64 -13.40 6.44 -3.30
C HIS A 64 -12.09 6.67 -2.56
N TYR A 65 -10.99 6.74 -3.32
CA TYR A 65 -9.64 6.92 -2.78
C TYR A 65 -9.17 8.35 -3.05
N THR A 66 -8.82 9.07 -1.98
CA THR A 66 -8.37 10.46 -2.06
C THR A 66 -6.90 10.57 -1.68
N HIS A 67 -6.07 10.98 -2.64
CA HIS A 67 -4.63 11.19 -2.45
C HIS A 67 -4.31 12.64 -2.07
N GLY A 68 -3.02 12.94 -1.85
CA GLY A 68 -2.56 14.31 -1.58
C GLY A 68 -2.81 14.79 -0.14
N HIS A 69 -2.97 13.85 0.80
CA HIS A 69 -3.16 14.13 2.21
C HIS A 69 -1.97 13.62 3.03
N ARG A 70 -1.81 14.17 4.23
CA ARG A 70 -0.86 13.72 5.23
C ARG A 70 -1.54 13.57 6.58
N ALA A 71 -1.09 12.60 7.36
CA ALA A 71 -1.49 12.50 8.75
C ALA A 71 -0.85 13.63 9.55
N ALA A 72 -1.68 14.39 10.25
CA ALA A 72 -1.30 15.47 11.14
C ALA A 72 -1.19 15.04 12.61
N SER A 73 -1.67 13.83 12.93
CA SER A 73 -1.47 13.16 14.22
C SER A 73 -1.18 11.69 14.01
N ASP A 74 -0.73 11.01 15.06
CA ASP A 74 -0.86 9.56 15.16
C ASP A 74 -2.34 9.16 15.38
N VAL A 75 -2.62 7.87 15.52
CA VAL A 75 -3.96 7.38 15.85
C VAL A 75 -4.37 7.90 17.22
N LEU A 76 -5.48 8.62 17.27
CA LEU A 76 -6.14 9.12 18.46
C LEU A 76 -7.43 8.33 18.68
N VAL A 77 -7.98 8.39 19.89
CA VAL A 77 -9.32 7.88 20.18
C VAL A 77 -10.21 9.09 20.35
N ASP A 78 -11.29 9.17 19.56
CA ASP A 78 -12.30 10.22 19.73
C ASP A 78 -13.14 9.99 21.01
N PRO A 79 -13.86 11.00 21.51
CA PRO A 79 -14.80 10.86 22.63
C PRO A 79 -15.78 9.67 22.57
N GLU A 80 -16.17 9.21 21.38
CA GLU A 80 -17.06 8.06 21.18
C GLU A 80 -16.30 6.71 21.22
N GLY A 81 -14.98 6.73 21.41
CA GLY A 81 -14.14 5.54 21.44
C GLY A 81 -13.65 5.09 20.07
N VAL A 82 -13.89 5.87 19.01
CA VAL A 82 -13.53 5.50 17.65
C VAL A 82 -12.08 5.89 17.35
N PRO A 83 -11.24 4.99 16.80
CA PRO A 83 -9.89 5.32 16.40
C PRO A 83 -9.91 6.26 15.18
N VAL A 84 -9.30 7.43 15.32
CA VAL A 84 -9.26 8.48 14.29
C VAL A 84 -7.85 9.02 14.09
N VAL A 85 -7.56 9.46 12.86
CA VAL A 85 -6.33 10.17 12.52
C VAL A 85 -6.71 11.59 12.10
N GLN A 86 -6.04 12.60 12.64
CA GLN A 86 -6.14 13.95 12.10
C GLN A 86 -5.40 13.98 10.77
N VAL A 87 -6.05 14.38 9.69
CA VAL A 87 -5.45 14.43 8.35
C VAL A 87 -5.53 15.85 7.80
N ALA A 88 -4.53 16.25 7.02
CA ALA A 88 -4.47 17.58 6.40
C ALA A 88 -4.10 17.45 4.92
N PRO A 89 -4.60 18.34 4.05
CA PRO A 89 -4.11 18.43 2.67
C PRO A 89 -2.60 18.71 2.64
N GLU A 90 -1.87 18.11 1.70
CA GLU A 90 -0.40 18.25 1.63
C GLU A 90 0.04 19.72 1.48
N ARG A 91 -0.73 20.53 0.74
CA ARG A 91 -0.50 21.99 0.60
C ARG A 91 -0.54 22.71 1.96
N SER A 92 -1.52 22.35 2.80
CA SER A 92 -1.78 22.96 4.10
C SER A 92 -0.74 22.52 5.12
N TRP A 93 -0.35 21.23 5.05
CA TRP A 93 0.76 20.68 5.82
C TRP A 93 2.08 21.41 5.54
N GLN A 94 2.43 21.62 4.27
CA GLN A 94 3.66 22.33 3.91
C GLN A 94 3.64 23.80 4.37
N ALA A 95 2.51 24.48 4.21
CA ALA A 95 2.35 25.86 4.67
C ALA A 95 2.48 25.96 6.19
N TRP A 96 1.86 25.04 6.93
CA TRP A 96 1.98 24.92 8.38
C TRP A 96 3.42 24.66 8.83
N ARG A 97 4.09 23.66 8.22
CA ARG A 97 5.46 23.29 8.59
C ARG A 97 6.46 24.44 8.39
N LYS A 98 6.24 25.30 7.40
CA LYS A 98 7.03 26.53 7.16
C LYS A 98 6.77 27.62 8.20
N ARG A 99 5.55 27.73 8.73
CA ARG A 99 5.17 28.75 9.72
C ARG A 99 5.64 28.41 11.13
N GLY A 100 5.92 27.14 11.43
CA GLY A 100 6.39 26.70 12.75
C GLY A 100 5.38 26.88 13.89
N THR A 101 4.11 27.15 13.54
CA THR A 101 3.01 27.32 14.49
C THR A 101 2.50 25.95 14.95
N GLY A 102 2.04 25.80 16.19
CA GLY A 102 1.60 24.54 16.81
C GLY A 102 0.73 23.60 15.94
N ARG A 103 -0.61 23.68 16.00
CA ARG A 103 -1.51 22.75 15.29
C ARG A 103 -1.73 23.15 13.82
N CYS A 104 -1.82 22.17 12.92
CA CYS A 104 -2.20 22.44 11.52
C CYS A 104 -3.68 22.86 11.46
N PRO A 105 -4.01 24.07 10.94
CA PRO A 105 -5.36 24.64 11.04
C PRO A 105 -6.39 23.95 10.14
N GLU A 106 -5.96 23.30 9.05
CA GLU A 106 -6.84 22.57 8.13
C GLU A 106 -6.85 21.05 8.39
N ALA A 107 -6.44 20.62 9.58
CA ALA A 107 -6.52 19.22 9.96
C ALA A 107 -7.97 18.85 10.36
N PHE A 108 -8.46 17.73 9.84
CA PHE A 108 -9.78 17.18 10.16
C PHE A 108 -9.67 15.70 10.54
N PRO A 109 -10.56 15.17 11.41
CA PRO A 109 -10.53 13.76 11.77
C PRO A 109 -10.98 12.86 10.61
N TRP A 110 -10.34 11.70 10.48
CA TRP A 110 -10.76 10.61 9.58
C TRP A 110 -10.67 9.27 10.31
N PRO A 111 -11.59 8.31 10.09
CA PRO A 111 -11.52 6.99 10.72
C PRO A 111 -10.21 6.27 10.38
N ALA A 112 -9.49 5.78 11.39
CA ALA A 112 -8.14 5.23 11.21
C ALA A 112 -8.15 3.97 10.31
N ASP A 113 -9.20 3.16 10.37
CA ASP A 113 -9.38 1.98 9.50
C ASP A 113 -9.55 2.35 8.02
N LEU A 114 -9.97 3.59 7.74
CA LEU A 114 -10.16 4.14 6.40
C LEU A 114 -9.02 5.07 5.97
N VAL A 115 -7.90 5.07 6.69
CA VAL A 115 -6.67 5.78 6.31
C VAL A 115 -5.60 4.76 6.00
N TRP A 116 -5.01 4.83 4.82
CA TRP A 116 -3.88 3.97 4.44
C TRP A 116 -2.62 4.80 4.27
N VAL A 117 -1.47 4.29 4.71
CA VAL A 117 -0.17 4.94 4.48
C VAL A 117 0.29 4.67 3.05
N ALA A 118 0.73 5.74 2.38
CA ALA A 118 1.14 5.78 0.97
C ALA A 118 2.65 5.92 0.79
#